data_AF-A0A2E2T6H2-F1
#
_entry.id   AF-A0A2E2T6H2-F1
#
_cell.length_a   1.000
_cell.length_b   1.000
_cell.length_c   1.000
_cell.angle_alpha   90.00
_cell.angle_beta   90.00
_cell.angle_gamma   90.00
#
_symmetry.space_group_name_H-M   'P 1'
#
loop_
_entity.id
_entity.type
_entity.pdbx_description
1 polymer ?
#
loop_
_entity_poly.entity_id
_entity_poly.type
_entity_poly.pdbx_seq_one_letter_code
_entity_poly.pdbx_strand_id
1 'polypeptide(L)'
;MRILSYHFGHDGSITYLDKGRIVYHTQLERLNKFKSNAIPSRELIINLKKNNIQADIFILTWVIENNWCDKIIELFKRNNIITNQTQIVKIGRKQHHIFHALCAFHFTKFTEANIYVYDGHGAAFYNKDDILLEEAVSGYIFKEKKIEAFKIYYGSKDSDTYDGNIPECGVAYAKLNTSLGLEYNDCGKSMAFSTYGKENSDIKSFLNEKYIFNTKYFNGQDGYIPIQNLKQQLTLNKNDDYSKDIAWRVQKDFEEKALYDIKKFIKQFPCKNLIITGGCAQNIFTNTRLFKELDVNVSVDPLCNDQGISLGAAIKCGLEVSYKTINRFDDVFLGFLPEYNLEIFKDYQIKKVDDNFIVDLLLNKEVIALFSGQSEQGQRGLGHRSLLIDANLDDAKERMSKIKKRAWYRPFACSILEEDFLNYFESENITKSPYMLYVFKMKKPIKSIVSKDGYSRVQTVDIENTKYFNLLQAFKKRTNIPYLLNTSLNLPGEALVETLEDLKFTFENSDLKYAYLPDINKLIIKQN
;
A
#
# COMPACT_ATOMS: atom_id res chain seq x y z
N MET A 1 11.50 25.38 9.69
CA MET A 1 10.60 25.70 8.56
C MET A 1 9.51 24.64 8.49
N ARG A 2 8.26 25.07 8.50
CA ARG A 2 7.09 24.19 8.38
C ARG A 2 6.84 23.94 6.90
N ILE A 3 6.90 22.68 6.49
CA ILE A 3 6.77 22.27 5.09
C ILE A 3 5.49 21.46 4.96
N LEU A 4 4.60 21.88 4.07
CA LEU A 4 3.42 21.13 3.68
C LEU A 4 3.60 20.66 2.25
N SER A 5 3.46 19.37 1.98
CA SER A 5 3.56 18.80 0.65
C SER A 5 2.27 18.10 0.26
N TYR A 6 1.82 18.33 -0.97
CA TYR A 6 0.59 17.81 -1.52
C TYR A 6 0.86 17.14 -2.88
N HIS A 7 0.33 15.94 -3.06
CA HIS A 7 0.44 15.19 -4.32
C HIS A 7 -0.88 15.17 -5.07
N PHE A 8 -0.87 15.66 -6.32
CA PHE A 8 -2.03 15.76 -7.20
C PHE A 8 -2.27 14.55 -8.11
N GLY A 9 -1.35 13.59 -8.12
CA GLY A 9 -1.42 12.43 -9.00
C GLY A 9 -2.44 11.39 -8.55
N HIS A 10 -2.30 10.19 -9.10
CA HIS A 10 -2.93 9.00 -8.57
C HIS A 10 -2.46 8.76 -7.11
N ASP A 11 -3.31 8.16 -6.27
CA ASP A 11 -3.05 7.97 -4.83
C ASP A 11 -2.62 9.25 -4.11
N GLY A 12 -3.36 10.35 -4.36
CA GLY A 12 -3.09 11.64 -3.76
C GLY A 12 -2.89 11.60 -2.25
N SER A 13 -1.95 12.38 -1.76
CA SER A 13 -1.57 12.42 -0.35
C SER A 13 -1.13 13.81 0.08
N ILE A 14 -1.08 14.02 1.40
CA ILE A 14 -0.56 15.24 2.00
C ILE A 14 0.36 14.90 3.18
N THR A 15 1.45 15.63 3.29
CA THR A 15 2.48 15.45 4.34
C THR A 15 2.81 16.79 4.98
N TYR A 16 2.84 16.81 6.31
CA TYR A 16 3.32 17.96 7.08
C TYR A 16 4.62 17.61 7.83
N LEU A 17 5.67 18.34 7.51
CA LEU A 17 7.00 18.23 8.10
C LEU A 17 7.30 19.49 8.91
N ASP A 18 7.58 19.33 10.19
CA ASP A 18 7.97 20.42 11.08
C ASP A 18 9.17 20.01 11.95
N LYS A 19 10.13 20.93 12.11
CA LYS A 19 11.38 20.74 12.87
C LYS A 19 12.11 19.43 12.51
N GLY A 20 12.13 19.08 11.22
CA GLY A 20 12.80 17.88 10.70
C GLY A 20 12.05 16.57 11.00
N ARG A 21 10.81 16.62 11.53
CA ARG A 21 9.97 15.46 11.82
C ARG A 21 8.75 15.44 10.91
N ILE A 22 8.41 14.26 10.41
CA ILE A 22 7.10 14.03 9.80
C ILE A 22 6.07 14.01 10.93
N VAL A 23 5.18 14.99 10.94
CA VAL A 23 4.14 15.10 11.98
C VAL A 23 2.87 14.39 11.53
N TYR A 24 2.51 14.56 10.26
CA TYR A 24 1.34 13.90 9.65
C TYR A 24 1.65 13.49 8.23
N HIS A 25 1.11 12.34 7.84
CA HIS A 25 1.00 11.90 6.46
C HIS A 25 -0.33 11.19 6.29
N THR A 26 -1.13 11.60 5.29
CA THR A 26 -2.39 10.93 5.01
C THR A 26 -2.70 10.85 3.52
N GLN A 27 -3.31 9.73 3.13
CA GLN A 27 -3.91 9.56 1.81
C GLN A 27 -5.22 10.35 1.71
N LEU A 28 -5.41 11.08 0.62
CA LEU A 28 -6.59 11.93 0.41
C LEU A 28 -7.87 11.12 0.22
N GLU A 29 -7.78 9.91 -0.33
CA GLU A 29 -8.91 8.98 -0.48
C GLU A 29 -9.61 8.67 0.84
N ARG A 30 -8.86 8.68 1.95
CA ARG A 30 -9.38 8.45 3.30
C ARG A 30 -10.29 9.55 3.77
N LEU A 31 -10.20 10.74 3.18
CA LEU A 31 -10.94 11.94 3.59
C LEU A 31 -11.95 12.37 2.54
N ASN A 32 -11.68 12.12 1.25
CA ASN A 32 -12.60 12.45 0.15
C ASN A 32 -13.49 11.26 -0.26
N LYS A 33 -13.17 10.04 0.20
CA LYS A 33 -13.87 8.76 -0.07
C LYS A 33 -13.83 8.29 -1.53
N PHE A 34 -13.07 8.97 -2.38
CA PHE A 34 -12.81 8.55 -3.75
C PHE A 34 -11.45 7.88 -3.80
N LYS A 35 -11.44 6.57 -4.09
CA LYS A 35 -10.20 5.81 -4.18
C LYS A 35 -9.21 6.40 -5.18
N SER A 36 -7.95 6.38 -4.79
CA SER A 36 -6.81 6.82 -5.60
C SER A 36 -6.93 8.26 -6.13
N ASN A 37 -7.79 9.08 -5.51
CA ASN A 37 -8.09 10.42 -5.97
C ASN A 37 -7.38 11.48 -5.11
N ALA A 38 -6.87 12.52 -5.77
CA ALA A 38 -6.13 13.61 -5.15
C ALA A 38 -6.93 14.91 -4.96
N ILE A 39 -8.27 14.86 -4.90
CA ILE A 39 -9.08 16.06 -4.67
C ILE A 39 -9.12 16.35 -3.16
N PRO A 40 -8.93 17.61 -2.72
CA PRO A 40 -9.04 17.97 -1.32
C PRO A 40 -10.50 17.92 -0.88
N SER A 41 -10.77 17.37 0.31
CA SER A 41 -12.11 17.38 0.90
C SER A 41 -12.27 18.48 1.93
N ARG A 42 -13.52 18.78 2.30
CA ARG A 42 -13.82 19.64 3.46
C ARG A 42 -13.23 19.06 4.75
N GLU A 43 -13.27 17.73 4.88
CA GLU A 43 -12.73 17.00 6.03
C GLU A 43 -11.23 17.21 6.18
N LEU A 44 -10.47 17.21 5.07
CA LEU A 44 -9.05 17.58 5.10
C LEU A 44 -8.83 18.97 5.70
N ILE A 45 -9.59 19.96 5.24
CA ILE A 45 -9.46 21.34 5.72
C ILE A 45 -9.79 21.45 7.21
N ILE A 46 -10.82 20.75 7.68
CA ILE A 46 -11.19 20.69 9.09
C ILE A 46 -10.04 20.12 9.92
N ASN A 47 -9.47 18.98 9.50
CA ASN A 47 -8.35 18.35 10.20
C ASN A 47 -7.09 19.22 10.22
N LEU A 48 -6.72 19.86 9.10
CA LEU A 48 -5.59 20.77 9.04
C LEU A 48 -5.77 21.97 9.99
N LYS A 49 -6.96 22.58 10.02
CA LYS A 49 -7.24 23.72 10.90
C LYS A 49 -7.22 23.33 12.38
N LYS A 50 -7.85 22.21 12.72
CA LYS A 50 -7.92 21.70 14.09
C LYS A 50 -6.53 21.38 14.65
N ASN A 51 -5.63 20.89 13.79
CA ASN A 51 -4.23 20.65 14.14
C ASN A 51 -3.34 21.89 14.03
N ASN A 52 -3.92 23.08 13.86
CA ASN A 52 -3.22 24.37 13.76
C ASN A 52 -2.10 24.36 12.70
N ILE A 53 -2.33 23.66 11.58
CA ILE A 53 -1.33 23.53 10.52
C ILE A 53 -1.14 24.86 9.82
N GLN A 54 0.12 25.29 9.74
CA GLN A 54 0.56 26.45 8.99
C GLN A 54 1.86 26.12 8.26
N ALA A 55 1.99 26.50 7.00
CA ALA A 55 3.17 26.20 6.20
C ALA A 55 3.99 27.45 5.87
N ASP A 56 5.31 27.36 6.04
CA ASP A 56 6.27 28.33 5.52
C ASP A 56 6.58 28.02 4.04
N ILE A 57 6.56 26.75 3.66
CA ILE A 57 6.69 26.26 2.27
C ILE A 57 5.53 25.32 1.96
N PHE A 58 4.84 25.54 0.83
CA PHE A 58 3.81 24.66 0.31
C PHE A 58 4.25 24.06 -1.04
N ILE A 59 4.45 22.75 -1.05
CA ILE A 59 4.92 21.99 -2.20
C ILE A 59 3.73 21.29 -2.85
N LEU A 60 3.63 21.44 -4.16
CA LEU A 60 2.64 20.79 -5.00
C LEU A 60 3.39 19.92 -6.01
N THR A 61 3.16 18.61 -5.98
CA THR A 61 3.80 17.66 -6.90
C THR A 61 2.79 17.16 -7.94
N TRP A 62 3.31 16.65 -9.07
CA TRP A 62 2.48 16.23 -10.20
C TRP A 62 1.65 17.35 -10.82
N VAL A 63 2.21 18.57 -10.81
CA VAL A 63 1.57 19.74 -11.42
C VAL A 63 1.69 19.65 -12.94
N ILE A 64 0.59 19.29 -13.59
CA ILE A 64 0.40 19.46 -15.03
C ILE A 64 -0.23 20.85 -15.25
N GLU A 65 0.04 21.52 -16.36
CA GLU A 65 -0.50 22.86 -16.69
C GLU A 65 -2.03 22.90 -16.55
N ASN A 66 -2.53 23.23 -15.35
CA ASN A 66 -3.95 23.16 -15.01
C ASN A 66 -4.33 24.16 -13.91
N ASN A 67 -5.48 24.82 -14.11
CA ASN A 67 -6.13 25.76 -13.18
C ASN A 67 -6.44 25.19 -11.78
N TRP A 68 -6.31 23.88 -11.58
CA TRP A 68 -6.62 23.21 -10.31
C TRP A 68 -5.61 23.52 -9.21
N CYS A 69 -4.33 23.67 -9.54
CA CYS A 69 -3.30 23.98 -8.54
C CYS A 69 -3.57 25.33 -7.86
N ASP A 70 -3.95 26.34 -8.63
CA ASP A 70 -4.26 27.66 -8.11
C ASP A 70 -5.53 27.64 -7.24
N LYS A 71 -6.54 26.84 -7.61
CA LYS A 71 -7.73 26.64 -6.76
C LYS A 71 -7.39 26.01 -5.40
N ILE A 72 -6.46 25.06 -5.34
CA ILE A 72 -6.01 24.47 -4.07
C ILE A 72 -5.24 25.51 -3.24
N ILE A 73 -4.34 26.28 -3.87
CA ILE A 73 -3.62 27.35 -3.19
C ILE A 73 -4.62 28.33 -2.56
N GLU A 74 -5.61 28.81 -3.31
CA GLU A 74 -6.64 29.72 -2.81
C GLU A 74 -7.52 29.08 -1.73
N LEU A 75 -7.87 27.79 -1.86
CA LEU A 75 -8.56 27.02 -0.83
C LEU A 75 -7.77 26.97 0.49
N PHE A 76 -6.45 26.82 0.43
CA PHE A 76 -5.61 26.73 1.61
C PHE A 76 -5.36 28.12 2.21
N LYS A 77 -5.20 29.16 1.39
CA LYS A 77 -5.10 30.57 1.83
C LYS A 77 -6.34 31.04 2.58
N ARG A 78 -7.54 30.85 2.00
CA ARG A 78 -8.81 31.28 2.62
C ARG A 78 -9.10 30.58 3.96
N ASN A 79 -8.43 29.45 4.21
CA ASN A 79 -8.54 28.68 5.44
C ASN A 79 -7.36 28.91 6.41
N ASN A 80 -6.48 29.87 6.13
CA ASN A 80 -5.31 30.22 6.93
C ASN A 80 -4.30 29.08 7.16
N ILE A 81 -4.27 28.09 6.25
CA ILE A 81 -3.28 27.00 6.28
C ILE A 81 -1.96 27.48 5.66
N ILE A 82 -2.05 28.37 4.68
CA ILE A 82 -0.92 29.07 4.06
C ILE A 82 -1.23 30.56 4.01
N THR A 83 -0.22 31.41 3.92
CA THR A 83 -0.35 32.87 3.85
C THR A 83 0.27 33.42 2.56
N ASN A 84 0.17 34.73 2.35
CA ASN A 84 0.88 35.40 1.25
C ASN A 84 2.41 35.38 1.40
N GLN A 85 2.93 35.07 2.61
CA GLN A 85 4.36 34.87 2.82
C GLN A 85 4.80 33.42 2.60
N THR A 86 3.86 32.47 2.48
CA THR A 86 4.19 31.07 2.23
C THR A 86 4.82 30.93 0.84
N GLN A 87 6.01 30.33 0.79
CA GLN A 87 6.68 30.01 -0.47
C GLN A 87 5.95 28.85 -1.16
N ILE A 88 5.48 29.07 -2.38
CA ILE A 88 4.81 28.05 -3.19
C ILE A 88 5.83 27.39 -4.13
N VAL A 89 5.93 26.06 -4.07
CA VAL A 89 6.82 25.27 -4.94
C VAL A 89 5.97 24.31 -5.77
N LYS A 90 5.90 24.54 -7.08
CA LYS A 90 5.19 23.67 -8.03
C LYS A 90 6.20 22.76 -8.73
N ILE A 91 6.03 21.45 -8.58
CA ILE A 91 6.88 20.41 -9.16
C ILE A 91 6.04 19.62 -10.16
N GLY A 92 6.43 19.70 -11.44
CA GLY A 92 5.80 18.91 -12.51
C GLY A 92 6.23 17.45 -12.50
N ARG A 93 6.03 16.74 -13.61
CA ARG A 93 6.34 15.31 -13.75
C ARG A 93 7.84 14.99 -13.84
N LYS A 94 8.77 15.90 -13.52
CA LYS A 94 10.21 15.67 -13.68
C LYS A 94 10.89 14.99 -12.50
N GLN A 95 10.20 14.88 -11.37
CA GLN A 95 10.69 14.29 -10.14
C GLN A 95 9.58 13.40 -9.59
N HIS A 96 9.69 12.08 -9.79
CA HIS A 96 8.73 11.09 -9.27
C HIS A 96 9.47 10.00 -8.51
N HIS A 97 10.35 9.25 -9.18
CA HIS A 97 11.09 8.15 -8.54
C HIS A 97 12.04 8.62 -7.44
N ILE A 98 12.57 9.84 -7.53
CA ILE A 98 13.39 10.41 -6.45
C ILE A 98 12.58 10.60 -5.15
N PHE A 99 11.28 10.89 -5.25
CA PHE A 99 10.42 11.03 -4.09
C PHE A 99 10.10 9.66 -3.48
N HIS A 100 9.81 8.65 -4.30
CA HIS A 100 9.74 7.25 -3.84
C HIS A 100 11.01 6.85 -3.10
N ALA A 101 12.18 7.10 -3.70
CA ALA A 101 13.46 6.73 -3.11
C ALA A 101 13.73 7.44 -1.77
N LEU A 102 13.44 8.74 -1.68
CA LEU A 102 13.61 9.50 -0.43
C LEU A 102 12.64 9.04 0.66
N CYS A 103 11.38 8.77 0.33
CA CYS A 103 10.40 8.22 1.26
C CYS A 103 10.90 6.88 1.83
N ALA A 104 11.19 5.94 0.92
CA ALA A 104 11.65 4.60 1.25
C ALA A 104 12.90 4.60 2.12
N PHE A 105 13.91 5.42 1.78
CA PHE A 105 15.14 5.49 2.54
C PHE A 105 14.94 6.01 3.97
N HIS A 106 14.06 7.02 4.15
CA HIS A 106 13.78 7.61 5.47
C HIS A 106 12.87 6.77 6.35
N PHE A 107 12.31 5.69 5.81
CA PHE A 107 11.67 4.65 6.60
C PHE A 107 12.66 3.62 7.17
N THR A 108 13.83 3.46 6.55
CA THR A 108 14.81 2.46 6.98
C THR A 108 15.81 3.00 8.00
N LYS A 109 16.39 2.07 8.76
CA LYS A 109 17.54 2.34 9.66
C LYS A 109 18.89 2.23 8.94
N PHE A 110 18.90 2.03 7.62
CA PHE A 110 20.14 1.96 6.85
C PHE A 110 20.83 3.32 6.78
N THR A 111 22.17 3.30 6.88
CA THR A 111 23.04 4.47 6.69
C THR A 111 23.50 4.60 5.24
N GLU A 112 23.62 3.46 4.55
CA GLU A 112 23.87 3.34 3.12
C GLU A 112 22.96 2.26 2.53
N ALA A 113 22.42 2.51 1.34
CA ALA A 113 21.62 1.53 0.63
C ALA A 113 21.55 1.88 -0.86
N ASN A 114 21.46 0.84 -1.68
CA ASN A 114 20.91 0.99 -3.01
C ASN A 114 19.38 1.01 -2.91
N ILE A 115 18.74 1.82 -3.74
CA ILE A 115 17.29 1.93 -3.80
C ILE A 115 16.87 1.63 -5.23
N TYR A 116 16.01 0.65 -5.38
CA TYR A 116 15.43 0.25 -6.65
C TYR A 116 13.96 0.63 -6.67
N VAL A 117 13.64 1.60 -7.53
CA VAL A 117 12.28 2.09 -7.78
C VAL A 117 11.79 1.45 -9.06
N TYR A 118 10.68 0.73 -8.98
CA TYR A 118 10.00 0.16 -10.15
C TYR A 118 8.50 0.44 -10.10
N ASP A 119 7.99 1.10 -11.14
CA ASP A 119 6.64 1.63 -11.13
C ASP A 119 5.90 1.29 -12.44
N GLY A 120 4.64 1.68 -12.51
CA GLY A 120 3.91 1.75 -13.78
C GLY A 120 4.49 2.85 -14.66
N HIS A 121 4.52 4.09 -14.17
CA HIS A 121 5.07 5.25 -14.88
C HIS A 121 5.65 6.24 -13.87
N GLY A 122 6.83 6.79 -14.15
CA GLY A 122 7.51 7.76 -13.30
C GLY A 122 7.67 9.11 -13.95
N ALA A 123 8.84 9.73 -13.77
CA ALA A 123 9.07 11.07 -14.28
C ALA A 123 9.05 11.10 -15.82
N ALA A 124 8.48 12.16 -16.40
CA ALA A 124 8.29 12.30 -17.83
C ALA A 124 9.07 13.49 -18.41
N PHE A 125 9.71 13.28 -19.56
CA PHE A 125 10.33 14.36 -20.34
C PHE A 125 10.35 14.03 -21.83
N TYR A 126 10.42 15.07 -22.66
CA TYR A 126 10.68 14.93 -24.09
C TYR A 126 12.18 14.84 -24.34
N ASN A 127 12.60 13.84 -25.13
CA ASN A 127 13.99 13.75 -25.58
C ASN A 127 14.27 14.79 -26.69
N LYS A 128 15.47 14.75 -27.30
CA LYS A 128 15.86 15.68 -28.36
C LYS A 128 15.07 15.52 -29.66
N ASP A 129 14.39 14.39 -29.83
CA ASP A 129 13.61 14.01 -31.00
C ASP A 129 12.09 14.20 -30.75
N ASP A 130 11.72 14.97 -29.73
CA ASP A 130 10.33 15.21 -29.28
C ASP A 130 9.54 13.93 -28.90
N ILE A 131 10.26 12.87 -28.52
CA ILE A 131 9.66 11.63 -28.01
C ILE A 131 9.48 11.76 -26.50
N LEU A 132 8.25 11.53 -26.04
CA LEU A 132 7.95 11.47 -24.61
C LEU A 132 8.52 10.18 -24.00
N LEU A 133 9.47 10.34 -23.09
CA LEU A 133 10.04 9.28 -22.27
C LEU A 133 9.49 9.35 -20.85
N GLU A 134 9.19 8.19 -20.27
CA GLU A 134 8.72 8.07 -18.87
C GLU A 134 9.64 7.10 -18.10
N GLU A 135 10.01 7.43 -16.86
CA GLU A 135 10.78 6.51 -16.02
C GLU A 135 9.96 5.24 -15.76
N ALA A 136 10.51 4.08 -16.10
CA ALA A 136 9.91 2.78 -15.75
C ALA A 136 10.57 2.21 -14.49
N VAL A 137 11.89 2.35 -14.41
CA VAL A 137 12.72 1.86 -13.32
C VAL A 137 13.84 2.84 -13.06
N SER A 138 14.08 3.21 -11.80
CA SER A 138 15.21 4.05 -11.39
C SER A 138 15.99 3.41 -10.25
N GLY A 139 17.32 3.42 -10.35
CA GLY A 139 18.26 3.02 -9.33
C GLY A 139 18.94 4.23 -8.72
N TYR A 140 18.86 4.35 -7.40
CA TYR A 140 19.53 5.38 -6.62
C TYR A 140 20.52 4.75 -5.65
N ILE A 141 21.56 5.50 -5.35
CA ILE A 141 22.51 5.18 -4.29
C ILE A 141 22.34 6.22 -3.21
N PHE A 142 22.07 5.78 -1.98
CA PHE A 142 22.12 6.65 -0.82
C PHE A 142 23.37 6.36 -0.01
N LYS A 143 24.24 7.37 0.14
CA LYS A 143 25.45 7.31 0.94
C LYS A 143 25.79 8.70 1.48
N GLU A 144 26.27 8.78 2.72
CA GLU A 144 26.73 10.04 3.33
C GLU A 144 25.70 11.20 3.26
N LYS A 145 24.41 10.88 3.45
CA LYS A 145 23.28 11.83 3.35
C LYS A 145 23.04 12.40 1.96
N LYS A 146 23.70 11.86 0.93
CA LYS A 146 23.46 12.21 -0.47
C LYS A 146 22.71 11.06 -1.14
N ILE A 147 21.79 11.45 -2.01
CA ILE A 147 21.12 10.55 -2.93
C ILE A 147 21.56 10.89 -4.33
N GLU A 148 22.06 9.90 -5.06
CA GLU A 148 22.52 10.06 -6.43
C GLU A 148 21.75 9.09 -7.32
N ALA A 149 21.15 9.61 -8.39
CA ALA A 149 20.54 8.80 -9.43
C ALA A 149 21.65 8.20 -10.27
N PHE A 150 21.68 6.87 -10.43
CA PHE A 150 22.73 6.22 -11.20
C PHE A 150 22.21 5.60 -12.49
N LYS A 151 21.04 4.96 -12.43
CA LYS A 151 20.48 4.27 -13.59
C LYS A 151 19.01 4.52 -13.71
N ILE A 152 18.59 5.06 -14.85
CA ILE A 152 17.19 5.29 -15.14
C ILE A 152 16.89 4.58 -16.44
N TYR A 153 15.99 3.60 -16.39
CA TYR A 153 15.41 2.99 -17.58
C TYR A 153 14.12 3.74 -17.89
N TYR A 154 14.04 4.25 -19.12
CA TYR A 154 12.88 4.93 -19.63
C TYR A 154 12.10 4.01 -20.58
N GLY A 155 10.78 4.05 -20.51
CA GLY A 155 9.95 3.67 -21.64
C GLY A 155 9.76 4.82 -22.61
N SER A 156 9.53 4.46 -23.86
CA SER A 156 9.17 5.39 -24.93
C SER A 156 7.67 5.29 -25.19
N LYS A 157 7.00 6.43 -25.35
CA LYS A 157 5.57 6.50 -25.68
C LYS A 157 5.27 6.56 -27.18
N ASP A 158 6.28 6.40 -28.03
CA ASP A 158 6.12 6.60 -29.47
C ASP A 158 5.31 5.47 -30.13
N SER A 159 4.19 5.86 -30.76
CA SER A 159 3.17 4.96 -31.31
C SER A 159 3.66 4.11 -32.48
N ASP A 160 4.71 4.54 -33.18
CA ASP A 160 5.19 3.89 -34.41
C ASP A 160 6.12 2.70 -34.12
N THR A 161 6.51 2.49 -32.85
CA THR A 161 7.37 1.37 -32.42
C THR A 161 6.65 0.38 -31.50
N TYR A 162 5.32 0.47 -31.36
CA TYR A 162 4.56 -0.37 -30.43
C TYR A 162 4.44 -1.82 -30.91
N ASP A 163 5.54 -2.57 -30.85
CA ASP A 163 5.58 -4.01 -30.99
C ASP A 163 5.06 -4.73 -29.71
N GLY A 164 4.52 -3.96 -28.77
CA GLY A 164 3.96 -4.35 -27.47
C GLY A 164 5.00 -4.74 -26.42
N ASN A 165 6.29 -4.66 -26.72
CA ASN A 165 7.34 -4.79 -25.72
C ASN A 165 7.40 -3.51 -24.86
N ILE A 166 7.13 -3.63 -23.56
CA ILE A 166 7.18 -2.52 -22.62
C ILE A 166 8.17 -2.79 -21.48
N PRO A 167 9.05 -1.84 -21.12
CA PRO A 167 9.93 -1.98 -19.96
C PRO A 167 9.18 -1.88 -18.62
N GLU A 168 8.01 -1.26 -18.59
CA GLU A 168 7.14 -1.05 -17.43
C GLU A 168 6.46 -2.36 -17.00
N CYS A 169 7.07 -3.09 -16.07
CA CYS A 169 6.49 -4.33 -15.54
C CYS A 169 5.13 -4.09 -14.84
N GLY A 170 4.89 -2.90 -14.27
CA GLY A 170 3.60 -2.54 -13.66
C GLY A 170 2.45 -2.49 -14.67
N VAL A 171 2.71 -1.98 -15.89
CA VAL A 171 1.70 -1.90 -16.96
C VAL A 171 1.29 -3.30 -17.43
N ALA A 172 2.22 -4.25 -17.50
CA ALA A 172 1.89 -5.63 -17.85
C ALA A 172 0.88 -6.25 -16.87
N TYR A 173 1.07 -5.98 -15.56
CA TYR A 173 0.17 -6.45 -14.52
C TYR A 173 -1.20 -5.75 -14.58
N ALA A 174 -1.21 -4.45 -14.85
CA ALA A 174 -2.43 -3.67 -14.99
C ALA A 174 -3.26 -4.11 -16.20
N LYS A 175 -2.61 -4.43 -17.32
CA LYS A 175 -3.25 -5.00 -18.51
C LYS A 175 -3.81 -6.41 -18.29
N LEU A 176 -3.14 -7.25 -17.49
CA LEU A 176 -3.74 -8.51 -17.04
C LEU A 176 -5.03 -8.24 -16.25
N ASN A 177 -5.00 -7.25 -15.36
CA ASN A 177 -6.13 -6.90 -14.51
C ASN A 177 -7.35 -6.47 -15.33
N THR A 178 -7.17 -5.53 -16.27
CA THR A 178 -8.25 -5.10 -17.17
C THR A 178 -8.75 -6.23 -18.07
N SER A 179 -7.86 -7.11 -18.53
CA SER A 179 -8.23 -8.30 -19.31
C SER A 179 -9.10 -9.28 -18.52
N LEU A 180 -8.95 -9.34 -17.19
CA LEU A 180 -9.82 -10.10 -16.27
C LEU A 180 -11.11 -9.35 -15.86
N GLY A 181 -11.35 -8.16 -16.41
CA GLY A 181 -12.50 -7.31 -16.07
C GLY A 181 -12.35 -6.58 -14.72
N LEU A 182 -11.12 -6.36 -14.26
CA LEU A 182 -10.80 -5.63 -13.03
C LEU A 182 -10.31 -4.22 -13.32
N GLU A 183 -10.40 -3.32 -12.34
CA GLU A 183 -9.89 -1.94 -12.44
C GLU A 183 -8.38 -1.90 -12.64
N TYR A 184 -7.88 -1.05 -13.54
CA TYR A 184 -6.46 -1.00 -13.93
C TYR A 184 -5.47 -1.03 -12.75
N ASN A 185 -5.70 -0.22 -11.72
CA ASN A 185 -4.79 -0.09 -10.56
C ASN A 185 -4.97 -1.15 -9.45
N ASP A 186 -6.01 -1.99 -9.50
CA ASP A 186 -6.27 -3.00 -8.43
C ASP A 186 -5.56 -4.33 -8.70
N CYS A 187 -4.27 -4.25 -9.05
CA CYS A 187 -3.42 -5.39 -9.41
C CYS A 187 -3.25 -6.42 -8.28
N GLY A 188 -3.56 -6.04 -7.03
CA GLY A 188 -3.60 -6.98 -5.90
C GLY A 188 -4.66 -8.08 -6.06
N LYS A 189 -5.70 -7.87 -6.88
CA LYS A 189 -6.72 -8.88 -7.18
C LYS A 189 -6.19 -9.95 -8.15
N SER A 190 -5.61 -9.56 -9.28
CA SER A 190 -4.98 -10.52 -10.21
C SER A 190 -3.80 -11.25 -9.57
N MET A 191 -3.07 -10.60 -8.65
CA MET A 191 -2.05 -11.26 -7.82
C MET A 191 -2.60 -12.32 -6.89
N ALA A 192 -3.77 -12.11 -6.30
CA ALA A 192 -4.42 -13.17 -5.52
C ALA A 192 -4.92 -14.31 -6.43
N PHE A 193 -5.46 -13.96 -7.60
CA PHE A 193 -6.01 -14.92 -8.57
C PHE A 193 -4.93 -15.85 -9.15
N SER A 194 -3.70 -15.34 -9.37
CA SER A 194 -2.58 -16.13 -9.90
C SER A 194 -2.21 -17.34 -9.04
N THR A 195 -2.55 -17.34 -7.74
CA THR A 195 -2.34 -18.48 -6.83
C THR A 195 -3.22 -19.69 -7.12
N TYR A 196 -4.21 -19.55 -8.00
CA TYR A 196 -5.08 -20.66 -8.41
C TYR A 196 -4.67 -21.27 -9.76
N GLY A 197 -3.71 -20.67 -10.46
CA GLY A 197 -3.14 -21.20 -11.69
C GLY A 197 -1.94 -22.08 -11.46
N LYS A 198 -1.45 -22.69 -12.54
CA LYS A 198 -0.27 -23.54 -12.56
C LYS A 198 0.52 -23.35 -13.85
N GLU A 199 1.70 -23.97 -13.89
CA GLU A 199 2.45 -24.07 -15.12
C GLU A 199 1.66 -24.84 -16.18
N ASN A 200 1.64 -24.28 -17.39
CA ASN A 200 0.93 -24.81 -18.53
C ASN A 200 1.83 -24.69 -19.76
N SER A 201 2.20 -25.82 -20.35
CA SER A 201 3.14 -25.87 -21.49
C SER A 201 2.67 -25.12 -22.73
N ASP A 202 1.35 -24.91 -22.86
CA ASP A 202 0.77 -24.16 -23.97
C ASP A 202 0.89 -22.65 -23.81
N ILE A 203 1.17 -22.18 -22.60
CA ILE A 203 1.28 -20.76 -22.27
C ILE A 203 2.76 -20.43 -22.14
N LYS A 204 3.32 -19.88 -23.23
CA LYS A 204 4.70 -19.40 -23.26
C LYS A 204 4.89 -18.19 -22.34
N SER A 205 6.14 -17.93 -21.96
CA SER A 205 6.52 -16.71 -21.25
C SER A 205 6.13 -15.47 -22.07
N PHE A 206 5.66 -14.44 -21.37
CA PHE A 206 5.42 -13.11 -21.92
C PHE A 206 6.68 -12.24 -21.92
N LEU A 207 7.81 -12.75 -21.42
CA LEU A 207 9.11 -12.09 -21.55
C LEU A 207 9.80 -12.53 -22.83
N ASN A 208 10.42 -11.58 -23.52
CA ASN A 208 11.37 -11.90 -24.59
C ASN A 208 12.77 -12.20 -24.02
N GLU A 209 13.73 -12.52 -24.90
CA GLU A 209 15.12 -12.85 -24.51
C GLU A 209 15.86 -11.71 -23.78
N LYS A 210 15.38 -10.47 -23.92
CA LYS A 210 15.90 -9.29 -23.22
C LYS A 210 15.16 -9.03 -21.89
N TYR A 211 14.31 -9.96 -21.45
CA TYR A 211 13.45 -9.84 -20.28
C TYR A 211 12.46 -8.66 -20.39
N ILE A 212 12.03 -8.28 -21.58
CA ILE A 212 11.02 -7.22 -21.77
C ILE A 212 9.64 -7.87 -21.93
N PHE A 213 8.62 -7.31 -21.27
CA PHE A 213 7.26 -7.80 -21.34
C PHE A 213 6.64 -7.51 -22.69
N ASN A 214 6.21 -8.55 -23.39
CA ASN A 214 5.35 -8.43 -24.55
C ASN A 214 3.88 -8.41 -24.10
N THR A 215 3.25 -7.24 -24.19
CA THR A 215 1.86 -7.01 -23.80
C THR A 215 0.87 -7.10 -24.96
N LYS A 216 1.29 -7.55 -26.15
CA LYS A 216 0.37 -7.90 -27.28
C LYS A 216 -0.58 -9.05 -26.96
N TYR A 217 -0.53 -9.60 -25.76
CA TYR A 217 -1.41 -10.68 -25.32
C TYR A 217 -2.52 -10.19 -24.40
N PHE A 218 -2.63 -8.88 -24.12
CA PHE A 218 -3.61 -8.36 -23.17
C PHE A 218 -4.42 -7.19 -23.76
N ASN A 219 -5.64 -7.02 -23.28
CA ASN A 219 -6.50 -5.89 -23.66
C ASN A 219 -5.99 -4.59 -23.00
N GLY A 220 -5.96 -3.48 -23.75
CA GLY A 220 -5.62 -2.15 -23.24
C GLY A 220 -6.86 -1.26 -23.13
N GLN A 221 -7.00 -0.52 -22.02
CA GLN A 221 -7.99 0.58 -21.88
C GLN A 221 -7.36 1.96 -22.13
N ASP A 222 -6.03 2.10 -22.09
CA ASP A 222 -5.36 3.40 -22.11
C ASP A 222 -5.10 3.98 -23.52
N GLY A 223 -5.97 3.69 -24.49
CA GLY A 223 -5.81 4.15 -25.88
C GLY A 223 -4.72 3.41 -26.68
N TYR A 224 -4.01 2.45 -26.07
CA TYR A 224 -3.17 1.49 -26.79
C TYR A 224 -4.06 0.39 -27.36
N ILE A 225 -3.98 0.22 -28.68
CA ILE A 225 -4.81 -0.69 -29.47
C ILE A 225 -4.86 -2.09 -28.81
N PRO A 226 -6.05 -2.68 -28.59
CA PRO A 226 -6.15 -4.07 -28.15
C PRO A 226 -5.65 -4.94 -29.30
N ILE A 227 -4.54 -5.65 -29.10
CA ILE A 227 -4.03 -6.59 -30.09
C ILE A 227 -4.21 -8.00 -29.52
N GLN A 228 -4.97 -8.81 -30.25
CA GLN A 228 -5.56 -10.08 -29.83
C GLN A 228 -4.63 -11.24 -30.16
N ASN A 229 -4.24 -12.03 -29.16
CA ASN A 229 -3.57 -13.33 -29.35
C ASN A 229 -3.87 -14.37 -28.23
N LEU A 230 -4.79 -14.08 -27.30
CA LEU A 230 -5.19 -15.09 -26.32
C LEU A 230 -6.13 -16.11 -26.95
N LYS A 231 -6.02 -17.38 -26.52
CA LYS A 231 -6.90 -18.46 -27.01
C LYS A 231 -8.38 -18.20 -26.70
N GLN A 232 -8.66 -17.45 -25.62
CA GLN A 232 -10.00 -17.05 -25.20
C GLN A 232 -9.96 -15.76 -24.37
N GLN A 233 -11.12 -15.15 -24.16
CA GLN A 233 -11.28 -14.03 -23.23
C GLN A 233 -11.00 -14.49 -21.79
N LEU A 234 -10.24 -13.69 -21.04
CA LEU A 234 -9.93 -14.00 -19.65
C LEU A 234 -11.12 -13.72 -18.74
N THR A 235 -11.32 -14.58 -17.74
CA THR A 235 -12.42 -14.46 -16.79
C THR A 235 -11.96 -14.79 -15.36
N LEU A 236 -12.73 -14.31 -14.37
CA LEU A 236 -12.55 -14.67 -12.95
C LEU A 236 -13.37 -15.90 -12.54
N ASN A 237 -13.84 -16.68 -13.51
CA ASN A 237 -14.65 -17.86 -13.25
C ASN A 237 -13.80 -18.93 -12.53
N LYS A 238 -14.37 -19.50 -11.46
CA LYS A 238 -13.72 -20.56 -10.67
C LYS A 238 -13.38 -21.81 -11.48
N ASN A 239 -14.04 -22.05 -12.60
CA ASN A 239 -13.82 -23.23 -13.44
C ASN A 239 -12.96 -22.94 -14.67
N ASP A 240 -12.52 -21.70 -14.86
CA ASP A 240 -11.67 -21.31 -16.00
C ASP A 240 -10.19 -21.46 -15.64
N ASP A 241 -9.63 -22.64 -15.90
CA ASP A 241 -8.22 -22.94 -15.61
C ASP A 241 -7.27 -22.17 -16.52
N TYR A 242 -7.64 -21.91 -17.78
CA TYR A 242 -6.81 -21.14 -18.70
C TYR A 242 -6.54 -19.73 -18.17
N SER A 243 -7.58 -19.02 -17.71
CA SER A 243 -7.40 -17.68 -17.14
C SER A 243 -6.53 -17.66 -15.89
N LYS A 244 -6.64 -18.69 -15.04
CA LYS A 244 -5.79 -18.83 -13.85
C LYS A 244 -4.33 -19.07 -14.24
N ASP A 245 -4.10 -19.96 -15.21
CA ASP A 245 -2.75 -20.29 -15.70
C ASP A 245 -2.08 -19.08 -16.39
N ILE A 246 -2.85 -18.26 -17.12
CA ILE A 246 -2.36 -16.98 -17.66
C ILE A 246 -1.94 -16.03 -16.53
N ALA A 247 -2.78 -15.85 -15.50
CA ALA A 247 -2.45 -15.01 -14.36
C ALA A 247 -1.20 -15.53 -13.60
N TRP A 248 -1.08 -16.86 -13.47
CA TRP A 248 0.11 -17.51 -12.92
C TRP A 248 1.36 -17.22 -13.75
N ARG A 249 1.29 -17.35 -15.08
CA ARG A 249 2.43 -17.08 -15.98
C ARG A 249 2.88 -15.62 -15.89
N VAL A 250 1.95 -14.67 -15.93
CA VAL A 250 2.26 -13.23 -15.79
C VAL A 250 2.93 -12.95 -14.45
N GLN A 251 2.42 -13.54 -13.35
CA GLN A 251 3.05 -13.40 -12.04
C GLN A 251 4.48 -13.96 -12.02
N LYS A 252 4.74 -15.11 -12.66
CA LYS A 252 6.09 -15.68 -12.77
C LYS A 252 7.02 -14.87 -13.65
N ASP A 253 6.55 -14.38 -14.79
CA ASP A 253 7.30 -13.43 -15.62
C ASP A 253 7.65 -12.15 -14.85
N PHE A 254 6.73 -11.66 -14.03
CA PHE A 254 6.94 -10.46 -13.23
C PHE A 254 8.02 -10.68 -12.16
N GLU A 255 7.99 -11.82 -11.47
CA GLU A 255 9.04 -12.22 -10.53
C GLU A 255 10.41 -12.37 -11.23
N GLU A 256 10.47 -13.03 -12.39
CA GLU A 256 11.71 -13.24 -13.16
C GLU A 256 12.32 -11.92 -13.63
N LYS A 257 11.51 -11.03 -14.21
CA LYS A 257 11.94 -9.71 -14.67
C LYS A 257 12.54 -8.89 -13.53
N ALA A 258 11.83 -8.80 -12.41
CA ALA A 258 12.30 -8.06 -11.23
C ALA A 258 13.63 -8.61 -10.72
N LEU A 259 13.72 -9.94 -10.56
CA LEU A 259 14.94 -10.60 -10.09
C LEU A 259 16.13 -10.37 -11.04
N TYR A 260 15.91 -10.51 -12.35
CA TYR A 260 16.94 -10.29 -13.37
C TYR A 260 17.49 -8.86 -13.31
N ASP A 261 16.62 -7.85 -13.33
CA ASP A 261 17.02 -6.45 -13.31
C ASP A 261 17.74 -6.08 -12.02
N ILE A 262 17.23 -6.54 -10.87
CA ILE A 262 17.81 -6.26 -9.56
C ILE A 262 19.17 -6.96 -9.42
N LYS A 263 19.33 -8.22 -9.86
CA LYS A 263 20.65 -8.89 -9.89
C LYS A 263 21.65 -8.12 -10.74
N LYS A 264 21.22 -7.60 -11.90
CA LYS A 264 22.06 -6.75 -12.76
C LYS A 264 22.43 -5.44 -12.07
N PHE A 265 21.48 -4.83 -11.36
CA PHE A 265 21.69 -3.59 -10.59
C PHE A 265 22.68 -3.80 -9.44
N ILE A 266 22.51 -4.84 -8.61
CA ILE A 266 23.42 -5.17 -7.50
C ILE A 266 24.82 -5.50 -8.02
N LYS A 267 24.94 -6.26 -9.13
CA LYS A 267 26.25 -6.57 -9.72
C LYS A 267 26.98 -5.32 -10.18
N GLN A 268 26.25 -4.35 -10.72
CA GLN A 268 26.82 -3.10 -11.21
C GLN A 268 27.13 -2.14 -10.04
N PHE A 269 26.35 -2.18 -8.97
CA PHE A 269 26.51 -1.36 -7.76
C PHE A 269 26.47 -2.24 -6.51
N PRO A 270 27.60 -2.83 -6.11
CA PRO A 270 27.62 -3.66 -4.91
C PRO A 270 27.29 -2.82 -3.67
N CYS A 271 26.24 -3.21 -2.95
CA CYS A 271 25.87 -2.66 -1.65
C CYS A 271 25.21 -3.78 -0.83
N LYS A 272 25.49 -3.84 0.47
CA LYS A 272 24.89 -4.86 1.35
C LYS A 272 23.40 -4.63 1.58
N ASN A 273 22.90 -3.42 1.37
CA ASN A 273 21.51 -3.06 1.66
C ASN A 273 20.80 -2.63 0.37
N LEU A 274 19.61 -3.17 0.17
CA LEU A 274 18.74 -2.86 -0.96
C LEU A 274 17.35 -2.48 -0.46
N ILE A 275 16.86 -1.33 -0.91
CA ILE A 275 15.50 -0.88 -0.65
C ILE A 275 14.70 -0.98 -1.94
N ILE A 276 13.51 -1.58 -1.86
CA ILE A 276 12.58 -1.74 -2.97
C ILE A 276 11.36 -0.83 -2.74
N THR A 277 11.02 0.00 -3.72
CA THR A 277 9.87 0.93 -3.67
C THR A 277 9.29 1.17 -5.09
N GLY A 278 8.27 2.01 -5.23
CA GLY A 278 7.43 2.15 -6.42
C GLY A 278 6.25 1.18 -6.41
N GLY A 279 5.20 1.44 -7.18
CA GLY A 279 3.93 0.70 -7.09
C GLY A 279 4.05 -0.81 -7.25
N CYS A 280 5.07 -1.28 -7.98
CA CYS A 280 5.38 -2.70 -8.15
C CYS A 280 5.87 -3.39 -6.85
N ALA A 281 6.37 -2.63 -5.87
CA ALA A 281 6.84 -3.13 -4.57
C ALA A 281 5.70 -3.66 -3.69
N GLN A 282 4.45 -3.48 -4.10
CA GLN A 282 3.31 -4.10 -3.44
C GLN A 282 3.17 -5.60 -3.75
N ASN A 283 3.94 -6.12 -4.72
CA ASN A 283 3.92 -7.52 -5.10
C ASN A 283 4.65 -8.39 -4.06
N ILE A 284 3.87 -8.93 -3.12
CA ILE A 284 4.37 -9.70 -1.99
C ILE A 284 5.08 -11.00 -2.39
N PHE A 285 4.75 -11.58 -3.55
CA PHE A 285 5.43 -12.77 -4.06
C PHE A 285 6.83 -12.42 -4.58
N THR A 286 6.93 -11.35 -5.38
CA THR A 286 8.22 -10.82 -5.84
C THR A 286 9.10 -10.41 -4.66
N ASN A 287 8.56 -9.66 -3.69
CA ASN A 287 9.30 -9.26 -2.49
C ASN A 287 9.86 -10.47 -1.73
N THR A 288 9.04 -11.50 -1.54
CA THR A 288 9.45 -12.73 -0.85
C THR A 288 10.55 -13.47 -1.62
N ARG A 289 10.43 -13.53 -2.95
CA ARG A 289 11.44 -14.15 -3.81
C ARG A 289 12.77 -13.39 -3.78
N LEU A 290 12.73 -12.07 -3.93
CA LEU A 290 13.91 -11.21 -3.87
C LEU A 290 14.63 -11.36 -2.53
N PHE A 291 13.89 -11.39 -1.43
CA PHE A 291 14.48 -11.59 -0.10
C PHE A 291 15.18 -12.95 0.02
N LYS A 292 14.61 -14.02 -0.55
CA LYS A 292 15.19 -15.37 -0.47
C LYS A 292 16.39 -15.59 -1.38
N GLU A 293 16.36 -15.03 -2.59
CA GLU A 293 17.33 -15.36 -3.64
C GLU A 293 18.49 -14.36 -3.77
N LEU A 294 18.42 -13.20 -3.10
CA LEU A 294 19.47 -12.19 -3.15
C LEU A 294 20.34 -12.25 -1.91
N ASP A 295 21.66 -12.17 -2.12
CA ASP A 295 22.66 -12.11 -1.05
C ASP A 295 22.90 -10.65 -0.58
N VAL A 296 21.81 -9.95 -0.29
CA VAL A 296 21.79 -8.58 0.27
C VAL A 296 20.63 -8.42 1.24
N ASN A 297 20.73 -7.45 2.15
CA ASN A 297 19.65 -7.08 3.07
C ASN A 297 18.55 -6.33 2.30
N VAL A 298 17.50 -7.05 1.93
CA VAL A 298 16.34 -6.48 1.24
C VAL A 298 15.36 -5.87 2.24
N SER A 299 14.99 -4.61 2.02
CA SER A 299 13.89 -3.92 2.72
C SER A 299 12.88 -3.42 1.70
N VAL A 300 11.59 -3.56 1.99
CA VAL A 300 10.51 -3.08 1.13
C VAL A 300 9.81 -1.90 1.80
N ASP A 301 9.58 -0.85 1.03
CA ASP A 301 8.87 0.34 1.47
C ASP A 301 7.36 0.05 1.66
N PRO A 302 6.80 0.22 2.87
CA PRO A 302 5.37 0.04 3.11
C PRO A 302 4.51 1.17 2.50
N LEU A 303 5.12 2.29 2.14
CA LEU A 303 4.46 3.44 1.51
C LEU A 303 4.83 3.56 0.02
N CYS A 304 5.13 2.42 -0.62
CA CYS A 304 5.71 2.35 -1.96
C CYS A 304 4.85 2.81 -3.14
N ASN A 305 3.54 3.00 -2.97
CA ASN A 305 2.70 3.60 -4.01
C ASN A 305 2.78 5.14 -3.96
N ASP A 306 2.08 5.82 -4.87
CA ASP A 306 2.22 7.27 -5.06
C ASP A 306 1.82 8.12 -3.85
N GLN A 307 1.19 7.51 -2.83
CA GLN A 307 0.99 8.16 -1.56
C GLN A 307 2.34 8.63 -0.95
N GLY A 308 3.43 7.88 -1.12
CA GLY A 308 4.76 8.23 -0.60
C GLY A 308 5.39 9.46 -1.25
N ILE A 309 4.83 9.97 -2.35
CA ILE A 309 5.41 11.08 -3.12
C ILE A 309 5.41 12.39 -2.32
N SER A 310 4.32 12.72 -1.63
CA SER A 310 4.30 13.95 -0.80
C SER A 310 5.28 13.87 0.37
N LEU A 311 5.51 12.68 0.93
CA LEU A 311 6.55 12.43 1.93
C LEU A 311 7.93 12.69 1.36
N GLY A 312 8.27 12.03 0.25
CA GLY A 312 9.55 12.19 -0.43
C GLY A 312 9.85 13.64 -0.82
N ALA A 313 8.83 14.37 -1.28
CA ALA A 313 8.96 15.77 -1.64
C ALA A 313 9.18 16.69 -0.43
N ALA A 314 8.45 16.46 0.68
CA ALA A 314 8.68 17.20 1.93
C ALA A 314 10.10 16.93 2.49
N ILE A 315 10.55 15.68 2.45
CA ILE A 315 11.90 15.28 2.85
C ILE A 315 12.95 15.97 1.99
N LYS A 316 12.81 15.92 0.66
CA LYS A 316 13.75 16.56 -0.28
C LYS A 316 13.89 18.05 0.01
N CYS A 317 12.76 18.75 0.10
CA CYS A 317 12.75 20.18 0.40
C CYS A 317 13.37 20.45 1.77
N GLY A 318 13.05 19.65 2.78
CA GLY A 318 13.62 19.79 4.12
C GLY A 318 15.15 19.70 4.15
N LEU A 319 15.73 18.77 3.39
CA LEU A 319 17.18 18.62 3.22
C LEU A 319 17.82 19.82 2.49
N GLU A 320 17.11 20.45 1.56
CA GLU A 320 17.59 21.59 0.77
C GLU A 320 17.54 22.91 1.56
N VAL A 321 16.51 23.14 2.36
CA VAL A 321 16.24 24.49 2.91
C VAL A 321 16.95 24.79 4.22
N SER A 322 17.25 23.81 5.08
CA SER A 322 18.09 24.02 6.29
C SER A 322 18.17 22.84 7.27
N TYR A 323 17.42 21.74 7.08
CA TYR A 323 17.52 20.63 8.02
C TYR A 323 18.83 19.86 7.79
N LYS A 324 19.77 19.95 8.76
CA LYS A 324 21.00 19.14 8.79
C LYS A 324 20.70 17.63 8.74
N THR A 325 19.53 17.23 9.22
CA THR A 325 18.98 15.88 9.20
C THR A 325 17.46 15.94 9.22
N ILE A 326 16.82 15.05 8.46
CA ILE A 326 15.41 14.69 8.63
C ILE A 326 15.35 13.45 9.51
N ASN A 327 14.50 13.47 10.54
CA ASN A 327 14.26 12.32 11.39
C ASN A 327 13.68 11.18 10.56
N ARG A 328 14.16 9.96 10.84
CA ARG A 328 13.47 8.76 10.39
C ARG A 328 12.07 8.71 11.02
N PHE A 329 11.12 8.13 10.32
CA PHE A 329 9.83 7.79 10.91
C PHE A 329 9.82 6.28 11.18
N ASP A 330 9.34 5.91 12.37
CA ASP A 330 9.53 4.56 12.93
C ASP A 330 8.43 3.58 12.49
N ASP A 331 7.27 4.09 12.08
CA ASP A 331 6.11 3.31 11.67
C ASP A 331 5.28 4.04 10.60
N VAL A 332 4.17 3.41 10.20
CA VAL A 332 3.24 3.93 9.18
C VAL A 332 1.98 4.58 9.79
N PHE A 333 1.87 4.70 11.11
CA PHE A 333 0.70 5.26 11.81
C PHE A 333 0.76 6.80 11.82
N LEU A 334 0.80 7.39 10.64
CA LEU A 334 1.03 8.83 10.43
C LEU A 334 -0.25 9.64 10.16
N GLY A 335 -1.41 8.99 10.18
CA GLY A 335 -2.71 9.62 9.93
C GLY A 335 -3.10 10.65 11.00
N PHE A 336 -4.25 11.29 10.85
CA PHE A 336 -4.74 12.20 11.89
C PHE A 336 -5.16 11.42 13.14
N LEU A 337 -4.96 12.02 14.31
CA LEU A 337 -5.53 11.48 15.55
C LEU A 337 -7.06 11.63 15.51
N PRO A 338 -7.82 10.55 15.73
CA PRO A 338 -9.27 10.61 15.72
C PRO A 338 -9.79 11.35 16.95
N GLU A 339 -10.91 12.05 16.76
CA GLU A 339 -11.73 12.55 17.86
C GLU A 339 -12.79 11.52 18.23
N TYR A 340 -12.84 11.16 19.51
CA TYR A 340 -13.82 10.20 20.01
C TYR A 340 -15.13 10.87 20.45
N ASN A 341 -15.75 11.63 19.55
CA ASN A 341 -17.10 12.16 19.78
C ASN A 341 -18.14 11.06 19.54
N LEU A 342 -18.60 10.44 20.62
CA LEU A 342 -19.52 9.30 20.54
C LEU A 342 -21.00 9.70 20.43
N GLU A 343 -21.34 10.99 20.42
CA GLU A 343 -22.73 11.47 20.29
C GLU A 343 -23.38 11.01 18.99
N ILE A 344 -22.59 10.81 17.93
CA ILE A 344 -23.09 10.27 16.64
C ILE A 344 -23.59 8.82 16.75
N PHE A 345 -23.24 8.13 17.84
CA PHE A 345 -23.65 6.78 18.19
C PHE A 345 -24.71 6.75 19.32
N LYS A 346 -25.45 7.84 19.55
CA LYS A 346 -26.47 7.92 20.60
C LYS A 346 -27.55 6.81 20.54
N ASP A 347 -27.84 6.32 19.33
CA ASP A 347 -28.82 5.25 19.09
C ASP A 347 -28.21 3.84 19.19
N TYR A 348 -26.92 3.75 19.54
CA TYR A 348 -26.17 2.51 19.71
C TYR A 348 -25.91 2.28 21.20
N GLN A 349 -25.73 1.02 21.59
CA GLN A 349 -25.30 0.72 22.95
C GLN A 349 -23.78 0.93 23.06
N ILE A 350 -23.36 1.77 24.00
CA ILE A 350 -21.94 2.02 24.30
C ILE A 350 -21.62 1.41 25.66
N LYS A 351 -20.60 0.53 25.72
CA LYS A 351 -20.12 -0.09 26.97
C LYS A 351 -18.66 0.24 27.21
N LYS A 352 -18.28 0.45 28.47
CA LYS A 352 -16.88 0.42 28.89
C LYS A 352 -16.44 -1.04 29.01
N VAL A 353 -15.35 -1.41 28.35
CA VAL A 353 -14.87 -2.80 28.27
C VAL A 353 -13.34 -2.86 28.30
N ASP A 354 -12.79 -4.03 28.60
CA ASP A 354 -11.36 -4.34 28.50
C ASP A 354 -11.09 -5.35 27.35
N ASP A 355 -9.82 -5.69 27.14
CA ASP A 355 -9.43 -6.66 26.11
C ASP A 355 -10.04 -8.05 26.35
N ASN A 356 -10.26 -8.47 27.60
CA ASN A 356 -10.86 -9.77 27.90
C ASN A 356 -12.29 -9.88 27.40
N PHE A 357 -13.09 -8.81 27.55
CA PHE A 357 -14.45 -8.77 27.01
C PHE A 357 -14.45 -8.88 25.47
N ILE A 358 -13.48 -8.25 24.80
CA ILE A 358 -13.32 -8.37 23.34
C ILE A 358 -12.94 -9.80 22.95
N VAL A 359 -12.05 -10.44 23.72
CA VAL A 359 -11.73 -11.86 23.55
C VAL A 359 -12.96 -12.73 23.71
N ASP A 360 -13.85 -12.46 24.67
CA ASP A 360 -15.09 -13.22 24.81
C ASP A 360 -15.99 -13.07 23.57
N LEU A 361 -16.06 -11.88 22.95
CA LEU A 361 -16.79 -11.71 21.68
C LEU A 361 -16.15 -12.49 20.53
N LEU A 362 -14.83 -12.47 20.41
CA LEU A 362 -14.09 -13.25 19.40
C LEU A 362 -14.35 -14.76 19.57
N LEU A 363 -14.32 -15.25 20.81
CA LEU A 363 -14.64 -16.64 21.15
C LEU A 363 -16.11 -16.99 20.87
N ASN A 364 -17.01 -16.01 20.98
CA ASN A 364 -18.41 -16.12 20.58
C ASN A 364 -18.64 -15.90 19.07
N LYS A 365 -17.57 -15.99 18.26
CA LYS A 365 -17.62 -15.98 16.78
C LYS A 365 -18.06 -14.64 16.17
N GLU A 366 -17.88 -13.55 16.91
CA GLU A 366 -18.22 -12.21 16.43
C GLU A 366 -17.05 -11.57 15.68
N VAL A 367 -17.38 -10.73 14.69
CA VAL A 367 -16.40 -9.88 13.99
C VAL A 367 -16.28 -8.56 14.74
N ILE A 368 -15.05 -8.16 15.02
CA ILE A 368 -14.75 -6.92 15.76
C ILE A 368 -14.09 -5.91 14.82
N ALA A 369 -14.67 -4.74 14.67
CA ALA A 369 -13.97 -3.59 14.10
C ALA A 369 -13.07 -2.96 15.16
N LEU A 370 -11.78 -2.90 14.91
CA LEU A 370 -10.79 -2.20 15.71
C LEU A 370 -10.54 -0.82 15.11
N PHE A 371 -10.80 0.23 15.89
CA PHE A 371 -10.56 1.62 15.51
C PHE A 371 -9.72 2.29 16.61
N SER A 372 -8.43 2.49 16.33
CA SER A 372 -7.47 2.98 17.32
C SER A 372 -6.47 3.97 16.76
N GLY A 373 -6.13 5.01 17.53
CA GLY A 373 -5.02 5.92 17.29
C GLY A 373 -4.97 6.53 15.89
N GLN A 374 -3.78 7.01 15.52
CA GLN A 374 -3.48 7.45 14.16
C GLN A 374 -3.61 6.27 13.20
N SER A 375 -4.28 6.46 12.06
CA SER A 375 -4.48 5.38 11.10
C SER A 375 -3.17 4.97 10.41
N GLU A 376 -3.02 3.67 10.17
CA GLU A 376 -1.94 3.09 9.36
C GLU A 376 -2.03 3.60 7.93
N GLN A 377 -0.96 4.15 7.35
CA GLN A 377 -0.91 4.61 5.96
C GLN A 377 -0.55 3.47 5.00
N GLY A 378 -1.04 3.53 3.76
CA GLY A 378 -0.98 2.41 2.80
C GLY A 378 -2.25 1.58 2.70
N GLN A 379 -2.20 0.55 1.87
CA GLN A 379 -3.37 -0.23 1.45
C GLN A 379 -3.75 -1.37 2.41
N ARG A 380 -3.11 -1.48 3.58
CA ARG A 380 -3.24 -2.62 4.49
C ARG A 380 -3.86 -2.16 5.81
N GLY A 381 -4.77 -2.98 6.36
CA GLY A 381 -5.19 -2.84 7.76
C GLY A 381 -4.15 -3.52 8.65
N LEU A 382 -3.57 -2.77 9.59
CA LEU A 382 -2.43 -3.14 10.42
C LEU A 382 -2.74 -3.01 11.92
N GLY A 383 -4.01 -3.16 12.29
CA GLY A 383 -4.46 -3.15 13.68
C GLY A 383 -4.98 -1.81 14.20
N HIS A 384 -5.05 -0.76 13.39
CA HIS A 384 -5.62 0.53 13.81
C HIS A 384 -6.95 0.83 13.11
N ARG A 385 -7.14 0.33 11.88
CA ARG A 385 -8.42 0.32 11.14
C ARG A 385 -8.65 -1.06 10.57
N SER A 386 -8.98 -2.02 11.44
CA SER A 386 -8.99 -3.45 11.11
C SER A 386 -10.29 -4.15 11.49
N LEU A 387 -10.64 -5.19 10.75
CA LEU A 387 -11.69 -6.15 11.09
C LEU A 387 -11.03 -7.45 11.51
N LEU A 388 -11.38 -7.91 12.71
CA LEU A 388 -10.77 -9.02 13.40
C LEU A 388 -11.78 -10.13 13.64
N ILE A 389 -11.35 -11.37 13.48
CA ILE A 389 -12.09 -12.57 13.87
C ILE A 389 -11.10 -13.70 14.21
N ASP A 390 -11.50 -14.63 15.07
CA ASP A 390 -10.74 -15.86 15.27
C ASP A 390 -10.61 -16.62 13.94
N ALA A 391 -9.36 -16.83 13.52
CA ALA A 391 -9.02 -17.53 12.29
C ALA A 391 -9.40 -19.03 12.33
N ASN A 392 -9.56 -19.62 13.51
CA ASN A 392 -9.79 -21.06 13.65
C ASN A 392 -11.25 -21.48 13.48
N LEU A 393 -12.17 -20.52 13.34
CA LEU A 393 -13.56 -20.82 13.07
C LEU A 393 -13.72 -21.36 11.64
N ASP A 394 -14.44 -22.46 11.50
CA ASP A 394 -14.74 -23.07 10.19
C ASP A 394 -15.44 -22.08 9.24
N ASP A 395 -16.25 -21.18 9.79
CA ASP A 395 -17.02 -20.17 9.07
C ASP A 395 -16.39 -18.75 9.11
N ALA A 396 -15.14 -18.59 9.58
CA ALA A 396 -14.47 -17.28 9.68
C ALA A 396 -14.47 -16.51 8.35
N LYS A 397 -14.14 -17.22 7.26
CA LYS A 397 -14.14 -16.67 5.89
C LYS A 397 -15.53 -16.21 5.45
N GLU A 398 -16.56 -16.98 5.76
CA GLU A 398 -17.94 -16.66 5.40
C GLU A 398 -18.42 -15.42 6.15
N ARG A 399 -18.23 -15.39 7.48
CA ARG A 399 -18.59 -14.25 8.34
C ARG A 399 -17.93 -12.96 7.87
N MET A 400 -16.62 -13.00 7.66
CA MET A 400 -15.89 -11.83 7.17
C MET A 400 -16.35 -11.43 5.76
N SER A 401 -16.68 -12.41 4.91
CA SER A 401 -17.16 -12.14 3.53
C SER A 401 -18.57 -11.54 3.48
N LYS A 402 -19.43 -11.76 4.48
CA LYS A 402 -20.74 -11.07 4.58
C LYS A 402 -20.57 -9.56 4.67
N ILE A 403 -19.55 -9.10 5.42
CA ILE A 403 -19.19 -7.68 5.53
C ILE A 403 -18.39 -7.21 4.30
N LYS A 404 -17.38 -7.99 3.89
CA LYS A 404 -16.37 -7.59 2.88
C LYS A 404 -16.73 -7.91 1.44
N LYS A 405 -17.88 -8.57 1.18
CA LYS A 405 -18.31 -9.12 -0.12
C LYS A 405 -17.13 -9.64 -0.94
N ARG A 406 -16.29 -10.45 -0.29
CA ARG A 406 -14.96 -10.82 -0.78
C ARG A 406 -15.08 -11.82 -1.93
N ALA A 407 -14.33 -11.62 -3.02
CA ALA A 407 -14.27 -12.59 -4.11
C ALA A 407 -13.64 -13.93 -3.67
N TRP A 408 -14.10 -15.03 -4.25
CA TRP A 408 -13.75 -16.41 -3.86
C TRP A 408 -12.25 -16.72 -3.89
N TYR A 409 -11.48 -16.03 -4.74
CA TYR A 409 -10.05 -16.23 -4.94
C TYR A 409 -9.17 -15.31 -4.07
N ARG A 410 -9.75 -14.47 -3.21
CA ARG A 410 -8.99 -13.51 -2.41
C ARG A 410 -8.86 -14.00 -0.96
N PRO A 411 -7.73 -14.57 -0.54
CA PRO A 411 -7.52 -14.91 0.86
C PRO A 411 -7.55 -13.66 1.75
N PHE A 412 -7.79 -13.89 3.05
CA PHE A 412 -7.56 -12.91 4.09
C PHE A 412 -6.12 -13.01 4.59
N ALA A 413 -5.71 -11.99 5.35
CA ALA A 413 -4.39 -11.95 5.96
C ALA A 413 -4.49 -12.32 7.45
N CYS A 414 -3.33 -12.43 8.08
CA CYS A 414 -3.21 -12.80 9.47
C CYS A 414 -2.31 -11.79 10.21
N SER A 415 -2.68 -11.48 11.45
CA SER A 415 -1.79 -10.81 12.39
C SER A 415 -1.44 -11.77 13.50
N ILE A 416 -0.15 -11.82 13.87
CA ILE A 416 0.41 -12.74 14.85
C ILE A 416 1.37 -11.99 15.78
N LEU A 417 1.43 -12.38 17.05
CA LEU A 417 2.47 -11.89 17.96
C LEU A 417 3.86 -12.19 17.39
N GLU A 418 4.74 -11.19 17.38
CA GLU A 418 6.06 -11.29 16.76
C GLU A 418 6.86 -12.46 17.34
N GLU A 419 6.82 -12.65 18.67
CA GLU A 419 7.56 -13.74 19.33
C GLU A 419 7.12 -15.15 18.91
N ASP A 420 5.90 -15.31 18.38
CA ASP A 420 5.35 -16.61 17.96
C ASP A 420 5.48 -16.86 16.46
N PHE A 421 5.91 -15.87 15.68
CA PHE A 421 5.88 -15.92 14.22
C PHE A 421 6.57 -17.18 13.65
N LEU A 422 7.79 -17.44 14.08
CA LEU A 422 8.60 -18.58 13.61
C LEU A 422 8.08 -19.94 14.11
N ASN A 423 7.18 -19.98 15.10
CA ASN A 423 6.53 -21.21 15.55
C ASN A 423 5.45 -21.68 14.57
N TYR A 424 4.79 -20.74 13.88
CA TYR A 424 3.64 -21.03 13.01
C TYR A 424 3.95 -20.90 11.51
N PHE A 425 4.96 -20.11 11.14
CA PHE A 425 5.31 -19.86 9.74
C PHE A 425 6.73 -20.32 9.40
N GLU A 426 6.90 -20.78 8.18
CA GLU A 426 8.20 -21.07 7.58
C GLU A 426 8.83 -19.76 7.12
N SER A 427 9.98 -19.43 7.69
CA SER A 427 10.82 -18.31 7.27
C SER A 427 12.26 -18.62 7.60
N GLU A 428 13.18 -18.32 6.69
CA GLU A 428 14.61 -18.51 6.90
C GLU A 428 15.19 -17.28 7.61
N ASN A 429 15.25 -16.14 6.93
CA ASN A 429 15.91 -14.93 7.46
C ASN A 429 14.95 -13.77 7.78
N ILE A 430 13.66 -13.85 7.42
CA ILE A 430 12.68 -12.83 7.87
C ILE A 430 12.17 -13.24 9.24
N THR A 431 12.49 -12.47 10.27
CA THR A 431 11.94 -12.70 11.62
C THR A 431 10.76 -11.79 11.95
N LYS A 432 10.53 -10.75 11.14
CA LYS A 432 9.47 -9.75 11.32
C LYS A 432 8.87 -9.30 9.99
N SER A 433 7.56 -9.12 9.97
CA SER A 433 6.79 -8.66 8.81
C SER A 433 5.67 -7.71 9.27
N PRO A 434 5.99 -6.53 9.84
CA PRO A 434 4.98 -5.65 10.44
C PRO A 434 3.99 -5.02 9.45
N TYR A 435 4.27 -5.04 8.14
CA TYR A 435 3.51 -4.29 7.13
C TYR A 435 2.82 -5.15 6.06
N MET A 436 2.78 -6.48 6.23
CA MET A 436 2.15 -7.40 5.27
C MET A 436 2.73 -7.28 3.84
N LEU A 437 4.06 -7.14 3.71
CA LEU A 437 4.76 -6.98 2.43
C LEU A 437 5.36 -8.29 1.88
N TYR A 438 5.22 -9.38 2.63
CA TYR A 438 5.76 -10.71 2.29
C TYR A 438 4.69 -11.78 2.46
N VAL A 439 4.94 -12.95 1.89
CA VAL A 439 4.12 -14.17 2.07
C VAL A 439 4.93 -15.28 2.71
N PHE A 440 4.28 -16.02 3.61
CA PHE A 440 4.91 -17.09 4.37
C PHE A 440 4.04 -18.33 4.33
N LYS A 441 4.69 -19.49 4.23
CA LYS A 441 4.00 -20.77 4.29
C LYS A 441 3.69 -21.09 5.75
N MET A 442 2.43 -21.39 6.05
CA MET A 442 2.03 -21.76 7.41
C MET A 442 2.34 -23.25 7.63
N LYS A 443 3.04 -23.58 8.73
CA LYS A 443 3.45 -24.96 9.05
C LYS A 443 2.25 -25.90 9.24
N LYS A 444 1.17 -25.37 9.83
CA LYS A 444 -0.13 -26.05 9.99
C LYS A 444 -1.21 -25.18 9.38
N PRO A 445 -1.54 -25.36 8.08
CA PRO A 445 -2.40 -24.43 7.35
C PRO A 445 -3.80 -24.29 7.92
N ILE A 446 -4.25 -23.04 8.09
CA ILE A 446 -5.63 -22.72 8.46
C ILE A 446 -6.33 -22.07 7.30
N LYS A 447 -7.41 -22.71 6.85
CA LYS A 447 -8.13 -22.33 5.63
C LYS A 447 -8.57 -20.87 5.60
N SER A 448 -8.85 -20.24 6.73
CA SER A 448 -9.36 -18.86 6.78
C SER A 448 -8.33 -17.79 6.41
N ILE A 449 -7.04 -18.07 6.63
CA ILE A 449 -5.93 -17.10 6.50
C ILE A 449 -4.84 -17.51 5.51
N VAL A 450 -4.94 -18.69 4.90
CA VAL A 450 -4.00 -19.14 3.86
C VAL A 450 -4.66 -19.24 2.48
N SER A 451 -3.82 -19.13 1.44
CA SER A 451 -4.14 -19.52 0.07
C SER A 451 -4.27 -21.04 -0.07
N LYS A 452 -4.64 -21.52 -1.26
CA LYS A 452 -4.71 -22.95 -1.57
C LYS A 452 -3.39 -23.68 -1.28
N ASP A 453 -2.27 -23.00 -1.49
CA ASP A 453 -0.92 -23.56 -1.32
C ASP A 453 -0.36 -23.38 0.09
N GLY A 454 -1.19 -22.95 1.06
CA GLY A 454 -0.80 -22.80 2.46
C GLY A 454 -0.03 -21.51 2.79
N TYR A 455 0.01 -20.54 1.87
CA TYR A 455 0.69 -19.27 2.10
C TYR A 455 -0.26 -18.22 2.68
N SER A 456 0.21 -17.48 3.69
CA SER A 456 -0.47 -16.31 4.23
C SER A 456 0.38 -15.06 4.06
N ARG A 457 -0.30 -13.92 3.94
CA ARG A 457 0.31 -12.62 4.11
C ARG A 457 0.19 -12.24 5.58
N VAL A 458 1.33 -12.04 6.24
CA VAL A 458 1.40 -11.96 7.70
C VAL A 458 1.82 -10.57 8.16
N GLN A 459 1.13 -10.05 9.17
CA GLN A 459 1.58 -8.96 10.03
C GLN A 459 2.17 -9.55 11.33
N THR A 460 3.44 -9.29 11.61
CA THR A 460 3.95 -9.47 12.99
C THR A 460 3.59 -8.24 13.82
N VAL A 461 3.12 -8.47 15.04
CA VAL A 461 2.71 -7.41 15.97
C VAL A 461 3.60 -7.49 17.19
N ASP A 462 4.30 -6.41 17.46
CA ASP A 462 5.18 -6.23 18.62
C ASP A 462 4.56 -5.26 19.64
N ILE A 463 5.31 -5.00 20.72
CA ILE A 463 4.87 -4.14 21.83
C ILE A 463 4.67 -2.67 21.43
N GLU A 464 5.28 -2.20 20.34
CA GLU A 464 5.16 -0.81 19.87
C GLU A 464 3.73 -0.53 19.38
N ASN A 465 3.05 -1.52 18.80
CA ASN A 465 1.60 -1.48 18.58
C ASN A 465 0.85 -1.93 19.84
N THR A 466 1.03 -1.20 20.94
CA THR A 466 0.69 -1.64 22.30
C THR A 466 -0.77 -2.09 22.44
N LYS A 467 -1.73 -1.35 21.88
CA LYS A 467 -3.16 -1.67 22.01
C LYS A 467 -3.51 -2.96 21.29
N TYR A 468 -3.03 -3.15 20.07
CA TYR A 468 -3.32 -4.36 19.32
C TYR A 468 -2.56 -5.57 19.86
N PHE A 469 -1.31 -5.36 20.30
CA PHE A 469 -0.50 -6.36 20.97
C PHE A 469 -1.17 -6.90 22.23
N ASN A 470 -1.72 -6.02 23.08
CA ASN A 470 -2.41 -6.44 24.30
C ASN A 470 -3.65 -7.29 24.01
N LEU A 471 -4.43 -6.93 22.99
CA LEU A 471 -5.58 -7.73 22.55
C LEU A 471 -5.16 -9.12 22.05
N LEU A 472 -4.09 -9.20 21.24
CA LEU A 472 -3.55 -10.48 20.77
C LEU A 472 -2.98 -11.33 21.91
N GLN A 473 -2.29 -10.72 22.88
CA GLN A 473 -1.81 -11.43 24.08
C GLN A 473 -2.96 -11.95 24.94
N ALA A 474 -4.01 -11.14 25.15
CA ALA A 474 -5.20 -11.55 25.90
C ALA A 474 -5.88 -12.73 25.20
N PHE A 475 -5.98 -12.70 23.87
CA PHE A 475 -6.49 -13.81 23.07
C PHE A 475 -5.62 -15.06 23.24
N LYS A 476 -4.30 -14.96 23.05
CA LYS A 476 -3.34 -16.06 23.25
C LYS A 476 -3.46 -16.68 24.64
N LYS A 477 -3.57 -15.87 25.69
CA LYS A 477 -3.68 -16.37 27.07
C LYS A 477 -4.93 -17.24 27.28
N ARG A 478 -6.02 -16.95 26.56
CA ARG A 478 -7.30 -17.68 26.66
C ARG A 478 -7.38 -18.89 25.74
N THR A 479 -6.66 -18.89 24.62
CA THR A 479 -6.82 -19.91 23.55
C THR A 479 -5.57 -20.73 23.26
N ASN A 480 -4.41 -20.28 23.73
CA ASN A 480 -3.08 -20.72 23.27
C ASN A 480 -2.82 -20.48 21.77
N ILE A 481 -3.54 -19.52 21.16
CA ILE A 481 -3.45 -19.17 19.74
C ILE A 481 -2.97 -17.71 19.62
N PRO A 482 -1.80 -17.44 19.01
CA PRO A 482 -1.20 -16.10 19.02
C PRO A 482 -1.59 -15.22 17.83
N TYR A 483 -2.62 -15.58 17.07
CA TYR A 483 -3.00 -14.88 15.85
C TYR A 483 -4.50 -14.73 15.67
N LEU A 484 -4.87 -13.72 14.89
CA LEU A 484 -6.22 -13.45 14.41
C LEU A 484 -6.21 -13.29 12.89
N LEU A 485 -7.36 -13.54 12.26
CA LEU A 485 -7.60 -13.09 10.91
C LEU A 485 -7.74 -11.57 10.95
N ASN A 486 -6.96 -10.87 10.14
CA ASN A 486 -6.98 -9.41 10.03
C ASN A 486 -7.25 -9.00 8.58
N THR A 487 -8.20 -8.10 8.39
CA THR A 487 -8.40 -7.38 7.13
C THR A 487 -8.71 -5.91 7.38
N SER A 488 -8.53 -5.07 6.36
CA SER A 488 -8.87 -3.64 6.41
C SER A 488 -10.34 -3.38 6.77
N LEU A 489 -10.57 -2.39 7.64
CA LEU A 489 -11.89 -1.88 8.01
C LEU A 489 -12.41 -0.93 6.94
N ASN A 490 -13.14 -1.49 5.98
CA ASN A 490 -13.85 -0.78 4.92
C ASN A 490 -14.86 -1.68 4.25
N LEU A 491 -15.84 -1.11 3.56
CA LEU A 491 -16.73 -1.86 2.68
C LEU A 491 -16.07 -2.11 1.29
N PRO A 492 -16.61 -3.03 0.48
CA PRO A 492 -16.11 -3.24 -0.88
C PRO A 492 -16.20 -1.95 -1.69
N GLY A 493 -15.15 -1.60 -2.43
CA GLY A 493 -15.12 -0.34 -3.20
C GLY A 493 -14.67 0.88 -2.39
N GLU A 494 -14.92 0.91 -1.08
CA GLU A 494 -14.60 2.06 -0.21
C GLU A 494 -13.12 2.17 0.19
N ALA A 495 -12.67 3.39 0.49
CA ALA A 495 -11.39 3.66 1.14
C ALA A 495 -11.38 3.14 2.60
N LEU A 496 -10.21 3.11 3.23
CA LEU A 496 -10.08 2.75 4.64
C LEU A 496 -10.87 3.74 5.52
N VAL A 497 -11.58 3.24 6.53
CA VAL A 497 -12.25 4.06 7.54
C VAL A 497 -11.22 4.98 8.22
N GLU A 498 -11.48 6.29 8.27
CA GLU A 498 -10.59 7.28 8.87
C GLU A 498 -11.23 7.95 10.09
N THR A 499 -12.52 8.28 10.00
CA THR A 499 -13.28 8.99 11.05
C THR A 499 -14.35 8.10 11.71
N LEU A 500 -14.95 8.59 12.80
CA LEU A 500 -16.07 7.90 13.45
C LEU A 500 -17.33 7.90 12.57
N GLU A 501 -17.52 8.91 11.73
CA GLU A 501 -18.60 8.97 10.74
C GLU A 501 -18.45 7.86 9.70
N ASP A 502 -17.21 7.56 9.26
CA ASP A 502 -16.96 6.41 8.37
C ASP A 502 -17.25 5.07 9.05
N LEU A 503 -16.90 4.97 10.33
CA LEU A 503 -17.21 3.79 11.13
C LEU A 503 -18.72 3.61 11.26
N LYS A 504 -19.47 4.69 11.55
CA LYS A 504 -20.93 4.71 11.59
C LYS A 504 -21.54 4.32 10.24
N PHE A 505 -21.04 4.88 9.15
CA PHE A 505 -21.45 4.48 7.79
C PHE A 505 -21.23 2.98 7.56
N THR A 506 -20.09 2.44 8.00
CA THR A 506 -19.79 1.01 7.91
C THR A 506 -20.78 0.18 8.71
N PHE A 507 -21.15 0.60 9.92
CA PHE A 507 -22.21 -0.04 10.71
C PHE A 507 -23.54 -0.04 9.97
N GLU A 508 -23.98 1.09 9.44
CA GLU A 508 -25.29 1.25 8.82
C GLU A 508 -25.43 0.42 7.53
N ASN A 509 -24.31 0.21 6.83
CA ASN A 509 -24.29 -0.45 5.52
C ASN A 509 -23.70 -1.86 5.55
N SER A 510 -23.62 -2.50 6.73
CA SER A 510 -23.19 -3.89 6.86
C SER A 510 -23.76 -4.62 8.07
N ASP A 511 -23.46 -5.92 8.12
CA ASP A 511 -23.79 -6.82 9.24
C ASP A 511 -22.81 -6.69 10.43
N LEU A 512 -21.92 -5.70 10.42
CA LEU A 512 -21.00 -5.44 11.53
C LEU A 512 -21.78 -5.02 12.78
N LYS A 513 -21.50 -5.67 13.91
CA LYS A 513 -22.20 -5.44 15.18
C LYS A 513 -21.36 -4.74 16.25
N TYR A 514 -20.04 -4.87 16.19
CA TYR A 514 -19.15 -4.47 17.26
C TYR A 514 -17.98 -3.63 16.73
N ALA A 515 -17.74 -2.49 17.36
CA ALA A 515 -16.53 -1.70 17.15
C ALA A 515 -15.86 -1.36 18.47
N TYR A 516 -14.62 -1.81 18.63
CA TYR A 516 -13.80 -1.58 19.80
C TYR A 516 -12.87 -0.39 19.60
N LEU A 517 -12.91 0.52 20.57
CA LEU A 517 -12.12 1.74 20.67
C LEU A 517 -11.15 1.60 21.87
N PRO A 518 -9.99 0.94 21.70
CA PRO A 518 -9.07 0.63 22.79
C PRO A 518 -8.41 1.87 23.43
N ASP A 519 -8.40 3.01 22.74
CA ASP A 519 -7.84 4.26 23.27
C ASP A 519 -8.66 4.83 24.43
N ILE A 520 -9.96 4.53 24.45
CA ILE A 520 -10.90 4.99 25.48
C ILE A 520 -11.61 3.84 26.19
N ASN A 521 -11.21 2.59 25.93
CA ASN A 521 -11.79 1.37 26.50
C ASN A 521 -13.32 1.29 26.33
N LYS A 522 -13.81 1.59 25.12
CA LYS A 522 -15.24 1.53 24.81
C LYS A 522 -15.55 0.61 23.64
N LEU A 523 -16.70 -0.03 23.72
CA LEU A 523 -17.29 -0.85 22.68
C LEU A 523 -18.60 -0.21 22.23
N ILE A 524 -18.73 0.03 20.93
CA ILE A 524 -19.98 0.41 20.28
C ILE A 524 -20.66 -0.87 19.79
N ILE A 525 -21.94 -1.01 20.10
CA ILE A 525 -22.76 -2.17 19.78
C ILE A 525 -23.97 -1.70 18.96
N LYS A 526 -24.06 -2.17 17.71
CA LYS A 526 -25.23 -1.99 16.85
C LYS A 526 -26.34 -2.92 17.33
N GLN A 527 -27.47 -2.34 17.70
CA GLN A 527 -28.69 -3.10 18.00
C GLN A 527 -29.35 -3.51 16.68
N ASN A 528 -29.94 -4.70 16.64
CA ASN A 528 -30.59 -5.24 15.45
C ASN A 528 -31.78 -4.40 15.00
#